data_AF-A0A672FH49-F1
#
_entry.id   AF-A0A672FH49-F1
#
_cell.length_a   1.000
_cell.length_b   1.000
_cell.length_c   1.000
_cell.angle_alpha   90.00
_cell.angle_beta   90.00
_cell.angle_gamma   90.00
#
_symmetry.space_group_name_H-M   'P 1'
#
loop_
_entity.id
_entity.type
_entity.pdbx_description
1 polymer ?
#
loop_
_entity_poly.entity_id
_entity_poly.type
_entity_poly.pdbx_seq_one_letter_code
_entity_poly.pdbx_strand_id
1 'polypeptide(L)'
;MGNSYAGQLRTTRFEEVLHNSIEASLRSNTVVPRPVFSQLYLETEQPLPHNGRTENEDEEEEDGSESNSPPIPYQMKPPPEGCCTTDGFCQAGRDLRLSSLASDPLEVPPGFMLVGVKSPSLPDNLLVCAVDRRFLPDERGRNALLGFSGNCMGCGEKGFRYFTEFSNHINLKLSTQPKKQKHLKYHLYRNSQGVLVKGAPIYWRGTGTYRNIKSS
;
A
#
# COMPACT_ATOMS: atom_id res chain seq x y z
N MET A 1 -15.53 20.04 -56.28
CA MET A 1 -16.51 19.01 -55.84
C MET A 1 -15.75 17.82 -55.30
N GLY A 2 -16.04 17.41 -54.06
CA GLY A 2 -15.43 16.23 -53.44
C GLY A 2 -15.61 16.23 -51.92
N ASN A 3 -16.81 15.84 -51.46
CA ASN A 3 -17.15 15.63 -50.05
C ASN A 3 -16.41 14.42 -49.47
N SER A 4 -16.03 14.50 -48.19
CA SER A 4 -15.80 13.33 -47.32
C SER A 4 -16.00 13.73 -45.85
N TYR A 5 -17.25 13.72 -45.39
CA TYR A 5 -17.60 13.63 -43.96
C TYR A 5 -18.21 12.24 -43.75
N ALA A 6 -17.38 11.28 -43.36
CA ALA A 6 -17.81 9.96 -42.93
C ALA A 6 -17.00 9.59 -41.68
N GLY A 7 -17.59 9.79 -40.51
CA GLY A 7 -16.96 9.37 -39.24
C GLY A 7 -17.63 9.86 -37.95
N GLN A 8 -18.50 10.87 -37.98
CA GLN A 8 -18.91 11.61 -36.78
C GLN A 8 -20.35 11.36 -36.30
N LEU A 9 -20.93 10.18 -36.55
CA LEU A 9 -22.35 9.92 -36.28
C LEU A 9 -22.63 8.84 -35.23
N ARG A 10 -21.61 8.31 -34.53
CA ARG A 10 -21.82 7.24 -33.52
C ARG A 10 -21.55 7.60 -32.06
N THR A 11 -20.98 8.78 -31.77
CA THR A 11 -20.69 9.19 -30.38
C THR A 11 -21.86 9.94 -29.75
N THR A 12 -22.50 10.83 -30.49
CA THR A 12 -23.58 11.71 -30.01
C THR A 12 -24.80 10.92 -29.52
N ARG A 13 -25.23 9.90 -30.27
CA ARG A 13 -26.38 9.09 -29.88
C ARG A 13 -26.12 8.26 -28.61
N PHE A 14 -24.88 7.85 -28.38
CA PHE A 14 -24.51 7.13 -27.16
C PHE A 14 -24.43 8.07 -25.96
N GLU A 15 -23.82 9.24 -26.14
CA GLU A 15 -23.80 10.31 -25.14
C GLU A 15 -25.22 10.70 -24.72
N GLU A 16 -26.11 11.00 -25.66
CA GLU A 16 -27.49 11.41 -25.36
C GLU A 16 -28.28 10.33 -24.61
N VAL A 17 -28.03 9.05 -24.93
CA VAL A 17 -28.66 7.92 -24.21
C VAL A 17 -28.09 7.78 -22.81
N LEU A 18 -26.78 8.00 -22.61
CA LEU A 18 -26.15 8.02 -21.29
C LEU A 18 -26.69 9.16 -20.44
N HIS A 19 -26.73 10.38 -20.98
CA HIS A 19 -27.29 11.55 -20.30
C HIS A 19 -28.75 11.32 -19.93
N ASN A 20 -29.58 10.79 -20.83
CA ASN A 20 -30.98 10.44 -20.51
C ASN A 20 -31.10 9.35 -19.43
N SER A 21 -30.24 8.34 -19.45
CA SER A 21 -30.28 7.24 -18.47
C SER A 21 -29.91 7.74 -17.07
N ILE A 22 -28.91 8.64 -16.97
CA ILE A 22 -28.50 9.27 -15.71
C ILE A 22 -29.61 10.18 -15.18
N GLU A 23 -30.18 11.03 -16.04
CA GLU A 23 -31.30 11.90 -15.67
C GLU A 23 -32.54 11.10 -15.23
N ALA A 24 -32.85 10.00 -15.90
CA ALA A 24 -33.97 9.12 -15.53
C ALA A 24 -33.74 8.45 -14.17
N SER A 25 -32.49 8.04 -13.89
CA SER A 25 -32.11 7.44 -12.60
C SER A 25 -32.22 8.45 -11.45
N LEU A 26 -31.73 9.69 -11.66
CA LEU A 26 -31.79 10.78 -10.67
C LEU A 26 -33.23 11.28 -10.42
N ARG A 27 -34.11 11.21 -11.42
CA ARG A 27 -35.54 11.53 -11.27
C ARG A 27 -36.37 10.36 -10.75
N SER A 28 -35.80 9.15 -10.67
CA SER A 28 -36.52 7.98 -10.17
C SER A 28 -36.62 8.02 -8.64
N ASN A 29 -37.85 8.01 -8.12
CA ASN A 29 -38.12 7.95 -6.67
C ASN A 29 -38.06 6.50 -6.13
N THR A 30 -37.46 5.56 -6.86
CA THR A 30 -37.30 4.19 -6.38
C THR A 30 -36.16 4.16 -5.37
N VAL A 31 -36.52 4.04 -4.09
CA VAL A 31 -35.57 3.83 -2.98
C VAL A 31 -34.82 2.53 -3.25
N VAL A 32 -33.60 2.65 -3.76
CA VAL A 32 -32.67 1.53 -3.85
C VAL A 32 -32.41 1.07 -2.40
N PRO A 33 -32.69 -0.18 -2.04
CA PRO A 33 -32.43 -0.66 -0.69
C PRO A 33 -30.95 -0.41 -0.37
N ARG A 34 -30.68 0.31 0.73
CA ARG A 34 -29.31 0.57 1.15
C ARG A 34 -28.55 -0.76 1.23
N PRO A 35 -27.35 -0.86 0.65
CA PRO A 35 -26.53 -2.06 0.78
C PRO A 35 -26.37 -2.40 2.26
N VAL A 36 -26.49 -3.69 2.61
CA VAL A 36 -26.38 -4.19 4.00
C VAL A 36 -25.11 -3.68 4.70
N PHE A 37 -24.06 -3.44 3.94
CA PHE A 37 -22.80 -2.88 4.43
C PHE A 37 -22.95 -1.49 5.07
N SER A 38 -23.81 -0.61 4.54
CA SER A 38 -24.04 0.72 5.11
C SER A 38 -24.82 0.68 6.42
N GLN A 39 -25.76 -0.24 6.58
CA GLN A 39 -26.51 -0.41 7.83
C GLN A 39 -25.60 -0.87 8.97
N LEU A 40 -24.70 -1.81 8.71
CA LEU A 40 -23.83 -2.37 9.75
C LEU A 40 -22.72 -1.42 10.23
N TYR A 41 -22.34 -0.41 9.43
CA TYR A 41 -21.23 0.48 9.75
C TYR A 41 -21.64 1.92 10.08
N LEU A 42 -22.74 2.45 9.51
CA LEU A 42 -23.20 3.82 9.79
C LEU A 42 -24.17 3.94 10.98
N GLU A 43 -24.77 2.85 11.49
CA GLU A 43 -25.69 2.91 12.65
C GLU A 43 -24.98 2.82 14.02
N THR A 44 -23.66 2.98 14.08
CA THR A 44 -22.93 2.89 15.36
C THR A 44 -23.00 4.16 16.22
N GLU A 45 -23.71 5.21 15.77
CA GLU A 45 -23.84 6.45 16.55
C GLU A 45 -25.30 6.73 16.93
N GLN A 46 -25.74 6.12 18.04
CA GLN A 46 -26.80 6.67 18.88
C GLN A 46 -26.16 7.48 20.03
N PRO A 47 -26.44 8.78 20.17
CA PRO A 47 -26.25 9.50 21.42
C PRO A 47 -27.58 9.69 22.17
N LEU A 48 -27.59 9.26 23.43
CA LEU A 48 -28.56 9.67 24.46
C LEU A 48 -28.42 11.19 24.76
N PRO A 49 -29.47 11.86 25.28
CA PRO A 49 -29.54 13.32 25.26
C PRO A 49 -28.83 13.97 26.46
N HIS A 50 -27.98 14.96 26.20
CA HIS A 50 -27.70 16.00 27.19
C HIS A 50 -27.29 17.34 26.56
N ASN A 51 -28.22 18.29 26.65
CA ASN A 51 -28.08 19.74 26.75
C ASN A 51 -26.66 20.36 26.73
N GLY A 52 -26.48 21.35 25.85
CA GLY A 52 -25.80 22.61 26.24
C GLY A 52 -24.76 23.18 25.27
N ARG A 53 -25.24 23.98 24.29
CA ARG A 53 -24.71 25.31 23.92
C ARG A 53 -23.31 25.37 23.25
N THR A 54 -23.24 25.49 21.90
CA THR A 54 -22.92 26.75 21.15
C THR A 54 -21.39 27.03 21.11
N GLU A 55 -20.65 27.17 20.01
CA GLU A 55 -20.89 27.58 18.61
C GLU A 55 -19.64 27.28 17.74
N ASN A 56 -19.87 27.03 16.44
CA ASN A 56 -19.09 27.43 15.24
C ASN A 56 -17.70 26.81 14.96
N GLU A 57 -17.29 26.43 13.73
CA GLU A 57 -17.84 26.46 12.36
C GLU A 57 -16.91 25.53 11.54
N ASP A 58 -17.41 24.48 10.90
CA ASP A 58 -16.68 23.72 9.85
C ASP A 58 -17.72 23.25 8.80
N GLU A 59 -18.19 24.21 8.01
CA GLU A 59 -18.74 24.00 6.67
C GLU A 59 -17.83 24.85 5.76
N GLU A 60 -17.27 24.35 4.66
CA GLU A 60 -18.01 24.23 3.40
C GLU A 60 -17.18 23.41 2.37
N GLU A 61 -17.92 22.53 1.67
CA GLU A 61 -17.88 22.29 0.23
C GLU A 61 -16.58 21.83 -0.45
N GLU A 62 -16.45 20.51 -0.68
CA GLU A 62 -15.62 20.02 -1.79
C GLU A 62 -16.50 19.84 -3.04
N ASP A 63 -16.53 20.91 -3.83
CA ASP A 63 -16.94 20.94 -5.24
C ASP A 63 -16.29 19.79 -6.01
N GLY A 64 -17.12 19.02 -6.72
CA GLY A 64 -16.74 17.93 -7.60
C GLY A 64 -16.07 18.45 -8.88
N SER A 65 -14.86 18.96 -8.73
CA SER A 65 -14.00 19.36 -9.83
C SER A 65 -13.17 18.15 -10.30
N GLU A 66 -13.53 17.56 -11.44
CA GLU A 66 -12.74 16.53 -12.13
C GLU A 66 -11.42 17.14 -12.66
N SER A 67 -10.43 17.28 -11.79
CA SER A 67 -9.12 17.79 -12.18
C SER A 67 -8.30 16.71 -12.89
N ASN A 68 -7.82 17.03 -14.10
CA ASN A 68 -6.68 16.36 -14.76
C ASN A 68 -5.35 16.68 -14.04
N SER A 69 -5.34 16.56 -12.71
CA SER A 69 -4.13 16.80 -11.92
C SER A 69 -3.10 15.70 -12.21
N PRO A 70 -1.81 16.03 -12.41
CA PRO A 70 -0.77 15.02 -12.36
C PRO A 70 -0.85 14.27 -11.02
N PRO A 71 -0.50 12.97 -10.97
CA PRO A 71 -0.64 12.18 -9.75
C PRO A 71 0.10 12.87 -8.61
N ILE A 72 -0.63 13.18 -7.54
CA ILE A 72 -0.11 13.89 -6.37
C ILE A 72 1.10 13.10 -5.86
N PRO A 73 2.29 13.73 -5.71
CA PRO A 73 3.44 13.08 -5.13
C PRO A 73 3.06 12.48 -3.78
N TYR A 74 3.43 11.22 -3.56
CA TYR A 74 3.12 10.56 -2.30
C TYR A 74 3.79 11.32 -1.15
N GLN A 75 3.00 12.04 -0.36
CA GLN A 75 3.47 12.71 0.85
C GLN A 75 3.40 11.74 2.02
N MET A 76 4.57 11.35 2.52
CA MET A 76 4.68 10.65 3.79
C MET A 76 4.29 11.62 4.91
N LYS A 77 3.47 11.18 5.87
CA LYS A 77 3.32 11.92 7.13
C LYS A 77 4.73 12.11 7.73
N PRO A 78 5.09 13.32 8.18
CA PRO A 78 6.36 13.53 8.84
C PRO A 78 6.49 12.54 10.01
N PRO A 79 7.65 11.91 10.19
CA PRO A 79 7.89 11.06 11.35
C PRO A 79 7.64 11.86 12.65
N PRO A 80 7.11 11.24 13.72
CA PRO A 80 6.94 11.90 15.01
C PRO A 80 8.23 12.58 15.49
N GLU A 81 8.11 13.70 16.19
CA GLU A 81 9.29 14.40 16.72
C GLU A 81 10.12 13.48 17.62
N GLY A 82 11.45 13.51 17.45
CA GLY A 82 12.39 12.71 18.24
C GLY A 82 12.63 11.27 17.74
N CYS A 83 11.95 10.81 16.69
CA CYS A 83 12.25 9.49 16.11
C CYS A 83 13.42 9.52 15.12
N CYS A 84 14.13 8.39 15.01
CA CYS A 84 15.22 8.23 14.06
C CYS A 84 14.69 8.24 12.62
N THR A 85 15.37 8.97 11.73
CA THR A 85 15.05 9.05 10.29
C THR A 85 16.20 8.57 9.38
N THR A 86 17.20 7.93 9.99
CA THR A 86 18.41 7.47 9.31
C THR A 86 18.12 6.27 8.42
N ASP A 87 18.63 6.30 7.20
CA ASP A 87 18.49 5.17 6.27
C ASP A 87 19.12 3.91 6.86
N GLY A 88 18.37 2.81 6.84
CA GLY A 88 18.83 1.53 7.37
C GLY A 88 18.48 1.28 8.84
N PHE A 89 17.86 2.25 9.51
CA PHE A 89 17.43 2.16 10.90
C PHE A 89 15.91 2.29 10.99
N CYS A 90 15.29 1.65 11.98
CA CYS A 90 13.89 1.94 12.31
C CYS A 90 13.75 3.26 13.08
N GLN A 91 12.53 3.75 13.27
CA GLN A 91 12.20 4.95 14.04
C GLN A 91 12.70 4.92 15.50
N ALA A 92 12.87 3.74 16.10
CA ALA A 92 13.50 3.59 17.42
C ALA A 92 15.05 3.63 17.40
N GLY A 93 15.68 3.91 16.26
CA GLY A 93 17.13 4.02 16.12
C GLY A 93 17.88 2.68 16.10
N ARG A 94 17.19 1.57 15.83
CA ARG A 94 17.81 0.23 15.74
C ARG A 94 18.17 -0.10 14.30
N ASP A 95 19.36 -0.63 14.11
CA ASP A 95 19.88 -1.01 12.79
C ASP A 95 19.10 -2.22 12.25
N LEU A 96 18.65 -2.12 10.99
CA LEU A 96 17.92 -3.16 10.29
C LEU A 96 18.74 -3.83 9.19
N ARG A 97 19.96 -3.35 8.92
CA ARG A 97 20.77 -3.87 7.83
C ARG A 97 21.12 -5.33 8.09
N LEU A 98 21.02 -6.15 7.04
CA LEU A 98 21.34 -7.57 7.07
C LEU A 98 22.75 -7.81 7.61
N SER A 99 23.71 -6.95 7.27
CA SER A 99 25.09 -7.02 7.79
C SER A 99 25.17 -6.84 9.30
N SER A 100 24.33 -5.98 9.89
CA SER A 100 24.26 -5.77 11.33
C SER A 100 23.57 -6.92 12.04
N LEU A 101 22.45 -7.39 11.50
CA LEU A 101 21.62 -8.43 12.12
C LEU A 101 22.06 -9.86 11.75
N ALA A 102 23.18 -10.02 11.04
CA ALA A 102 23.63 -11.30 10.49
C ALA A 102 23.86 -12.35 11.58
N SER A 103 24.50 -11.95 12.68
CA SER A 103 24.88 -12.86 13.77
C SER A 103 23.92 -12.81 14.95
N ASP A 104 23.03 -11.82 15.01
CA ASP A 104 22.14 -11.60 16.14
C ASP A 104 21.15 -12.76 16.30
N PRO A 105 20.85 -13.23 17.52
CA PRO A 105 19.75 -14.15 17.76
C PRO A 105 18.41 -13.41 17.55
N LEU A 106 17.70 -13.75 16.47
CA LEU A 106 16.45 -13.13 16.08
C LEU A 106 15.31 -14.11 16.34
N GLU A 107 14.38 -13.74 17.21
CA GLU A 107 13.16 -14.51 17.45
C GLU A 107 12.12 -14.19 16.38
N VAL A 108 11.78 -15.19 15.57
CA VAL A 108 10.76 -15.08 14.52
C VAL A 108 9.47 -15.73 15.02
N PRO A 109 8.36 -14.98 15.15
CA PRO A 109 7.10 -15.56 15.61
C PRO A 109 6.59 -16.67 14.70
N PRO A 110 5.86 -17.68 15.22
CA PRO A 110 5.29 -18.75 14.41
C PRO A 110 4.47 -18.21 13.24
N GLY A 111 4.79 -18.69 12.04
CA GLY A 111 4.15 -18.27 10.80
C GLY A 111 4.66 -16.98 10.19
N PHE A 112 5.66 -16.33 10.79
CA PHE A 112 6.41 -15.27 10.15
C PHE A 112 7.68 -15.82 9.48
N MET A 113 8.13 -15.11 8.45
CA MET A 113 9.34 -15.41 7.69
C MET A 113 10.23 -14.17 7.66
N LEU A 114 11.56 -14.35 7.75
CA LEU A 114 12.49 -13.26 7.55
C LEU A 114 12.59 -12.90 6.06
N VAL A 115 12.48 -11.60 5.79
CA VAL A 115 12.42 -11.05 4.44
C VAL A 115 13.41 -9.89 4.32
N GLY A 116 14.14 -9.90 3.21
CA GLY A 116 15.02 -8.83 2.77
C GLY A 116 14.24 -7.77 2.01
N VAL A 117 14.25 -6.54 2.53
CA VAL A 117 13.65 -5.35 1.92
C VAL A 117 14.73 -4.57 1.18
N LYS A 118 14.46 -4.20 -0.07
CA LYS A 118 15.34 -3.33 -0.86
C LYS A 118 14.92 -1.87 -0.69
N SER A 119 15.86 -1.04 -0.23
CA SER A 119 15.71 0.41 -0.16
C SER A 119 16.30 1.08 -1.41
N PRO A 120 15.60 2.05 -2.03
CA PRO A 120 16.18 2.89 -3.07
C PRO A 120 17.38 3.71 -2.58
N SER A 121 17.36 4.16 -1.32
CA SER A 121 18.43 4.95 -0.72
C SER A 121 19.65 4.13 -0.29
N LEU A 122 19.51 2.81 -0.19
CA LEU A 122 20.58 1.88 0.19
C LEU A 122 20.64 0.70 -0.79
N PRO A 123 21.13 0.89 -2.01
CA PRO A 123 21.09 -0.13 -3.07
C PRO A 123 21.90 -1.39 -2.74
N ASP A 124 22.97 -1.24 -1.96
CA ASP A 124 23.92 -2.32 -1.61
C ASP A 124 23.55 -3.05 -0.32
N ASN A 125 22.58 -2.55 0.44
CA ASN A 125 22.16 -3.14 1.71
C ASN A 125 20.73 -3.69 1.61
N LEU A 126 20.49 -4.81 2.31
CA LEU A 126 19.14 -5.33 2.55
C LEU A 126 18.73 -4.99 3.98
N LEU A 127 17.48 -4.58 4.17
CA LEU A 127 16.90 -4.43 5.50
C LEU A 127 16.16 -5.71 5.87
N VAL A 128 16.25 -6.12 7.12
CA VAL A 128 15.63 -7.35 7.64
C VAL A 128 14.30 -7.01 8.29
N CYS A 129 13.23 -7.65 7.85
CA CYS A 129 11.94 -7.64 8.52
C CYS A 129 11.37 -9.05 8.67
N ALA A 130 10.42 -9.23 9.58
CA ALA A 130 9.59 -10.43 9.62
C ALA A 130 8.22 -10.13 9.00
N VAL A 131 7.75 -11.00 8.12
CA VAL A 131 6.45 -10.87 7.45
C VAL A 131 5.68 -12.17 7.61
N ASP A 132 4.39 -12.08 7.92
CA ASP A 132 3.51 -13.25 7.99
C ASP A 132 3.46 -13.93 6.61
N ARG A 133 3.75 -15.23 6.60
CA ARG A 133 3.87 -16.06 5.39
C ARG A 133 2.64 -16.02 4.51
N ARG A 134 1.45 -15.75 5.05
CA ARG A 134 0.20 -15.65 4.28
C ARG A 134 0.20 -14.46 3.32
N PHE A 135 0.98 -13.42 3.61
CA PHE A 135 1.07 -12.22 2.77
C PHE A 135 2.26 -12.26 1.78
N LEU A 136 3.04 -13.34 1.82
CA LEU A 136 4.10 -13.64 0.87
C LEU A 136 3.60 -14.67 -0.14
N PRO A 137 4.07 -14.62 -1.39
CA PRO A 137 3.73 -15.62 -2.37
C PRO A 137 4.45 -16.94 -2.07
N ASP A 138 3.88 -18.03 -2.57
CA ASP A 138 4.56 -19.32 -2.66
C ASP A 138 5.71 -19.30 -3.69
N GLU A 139 6.45 -20.40 -3.78
CA GLU A 139 7.55 -20.60 -4.75
C GLU A 139 7.11 -20.38 -6.22
N ARG A 140 5.82 -20.50 -6.52
CA ARG A 140 5.25 -20.29 -7.86
C ARG A 140 4.75 -18.86 -8.06
N GLY A 141 4.97 -17.98 -7.08
CA GLY A 141 4.54 -16.59 -7.11
C GLY A 141 3.04 -16.38 -6.87
N ARG A 142 2.35 -17.33 -6.22
CA ARG A 142 0.88 -17.34 -6.04
C ARG A 142 0.50 -17.35 -4.56
N ASN A 143 -0.80 -17.27 -4.27
CA ASN A 143 -1.38 -17.47 -2.93
C ASN A 143 -1.00 -16.44 -1.85
N ALA A 144 -0.46 -15.28 -2.24
CA ALA A 144 -0.27 -14.17 -1.30
C ALA A 144 -1.60 -13.44 -1.04
N LEU A 145 -1.98 -13.29 0.22
CA LEU A 145 -3.11 -12.45 0.61
C LEU A 145 -2.86 -10.97 0.26
N LEU A 146 -3.97 -10.28 -0.01
CA LEU A 146 -4.02 -8.83 -0.07
C LEU A 146 -3.74 -8.25 1.33
N GLY A 147 -3.10 -7.08 1.38
CA GLY A 147 -2.68 -6.44 2.63
C GLY A 147 -1.26 -6.83 3.05
N PHE A 148 -0.95 -6.60 4.33
CA PHE A 148 0.36 -6.79 4.91
C PHE A 148 0.26 -7.17 6.40
N SER A 149 1.22 -7.92 6.89
CA SER A 149 1.42 -8.12 8.32
C SER A 149 2.91 -8.30 8.55
N GLY A 150 3.53 -7.32 9.20
CA GLY A 150 4.97 -7.32 9.42
C GLY A 150 5.35 -6.90 10.82
N ASN A 151 6.57 -7.28 11.20
CA ASN A 151 7.22 -6.91 12.46
C ASN A 151 8.61 -6.34 12.15
N CYS A 152 9.00 -5.34 12.93
CA CYS A 152 10.31 -4.74 12.86
C CYS A 152 11.33 -5.60 13.63
N MET A 153 12.39 -6.05 12.94
CA MET A 153 13.40 -6.90 13.59
C MET A 153 14.45 -6.12 14.39
N GLY A 154 14.49 -4.79 14.25
CA GLY A 154 15.42 -3.93 14.98
C GLY A 154 14.91 -3.59 16.38
N CYS A 155 13.67 -3.09 16.48
CA CYS A 155 13.04 -2.70 17.75
C CYS A 155 12.05 -3.73 18.32
N GLY A 156 11.67 -4.74 17.52
CA GLY A 156 10.72 -5.77 17.94
C GLY A 156 9.24 -5.36 17.88
N GLU A 157 8.92 -4.16 17.40
CA GLU A 157 7.52 -3.71 17.23
C GLU A 157 6.78 -4.61 16.23
N LYS A 158 5.55 -4.98 16.56
CA LYS A 158 4.77 -6.02 15.86
C LYS A 158 3.42 -5.49 15.39
N GLY A 159 2.86 -6.17 14.40
CA GLY A 159 1.44 -5.98 14.05
C GLY A 159 1.19 -4.85 13.05
N PHE A 160 2.18 -4.44 12.28
CA PHE A 160 1.98 -3.49 11.17
C PHE A 160 1.06 -4.12 10.11
N ARG A 161 -0.16 -3.58 9.97
CA ARG A 161 -1.19 -4.13 9.06
C ARG A 161 -1.12 -3.55 7.65
N TYR A 162 -0.46 -2.39 7.51
CA TYR A 162 -0.29 -1.70 6.24
C TYR A 162 1.18 -1.55 5.92
N PHE A 163 1.56 -1.85 4.67
CA PHE A 163 2.95 -1.73 4.25
C PHE A 163 3.41 -0.27 4.24
N THR A 164 2.50 0.68 4.05
CA THR A 164 2.77 2.12 4.16
C THR A 164 3.27 2.48 5.56
N GLU A 165 2.53 2.12 6.60
CA GLU A 165 2.94 2.35 7.99
C GLU A 165 4.29 1.69 8.29
N PHE A 166 4.45 0.43 7.86
CA PHE A 166 5.70 -0.30 8.06
C PHE A 166 6.88 0.37 7.35
N SER A 167 6.69 0.80 6.10
CA SER A 167 7.73 1.48 5.34
C SER A 167 8.17 2.78 6.00
N ASN A 168 7.24 3.51 6.62
CA ASN A 168 7.55 4.73 7.36
C ASN A 168 8.37 4.39 8.61
N HIS A 169 7.94 3.35 9.35
CA HIS A 169 8.61 2.91 10.57
C HIS A 169 10.08 2.48 10.33
N ILE A 170 10.36 1.81 9.21
CA ILE A 170 11.74 1.38 8.87
C ILE A 170 12.54 2.44 8.09
N ASN A 171 12.04 3.67 8.02
CA ASN A 171 12.63 4.78 7.27
C ASN A 171 12.91 4.44 5.79
N LEU A 172 12.00 3.70 5.15
CA LEU A 172 12.08 3.41 3.74
C LEU A 172 11.69 4.66 2.93
N LYS A 173 12.68 5.44 2.49
CA LYS A 173 12.47 6.65 1.69
C LYS A 173 12.04 6.30 0.27
N LEU A 174 10.78 6.59 -0.07
CA LEU A 174 10.18 6.29 -1.37
C LEU A 174 9.64 7.56 -2.02
N SER A 175 9.83 7.69 -3.33
CA SER A 175 9.24 8.76 -4.15
C SER A 175 7.80 8.49 -4.61
N THR A 176 7.30 7.29 -4.35
CA THR A 176 5.98 6.81 -4.81
C THR A 176 5.34 6.02 -3.69
N GLN A 177 4.03 5.79 -3.78
CA GLN A 177 3.30 5.02 -2.79
C GLN A 177 3.98 3.66 -2.51
N PRO A 178 4.26 3.34 -1.23
CA PRO A 178 4.88 2.10 -0.81
C PRO A 178 4.08 0.88 -1.29
N LYS A 179 4.69 0.06 -2.15
CA LYS A 179 4.13 -1.22 -2.60
C LYS A 179 5.00 -2.36 -2.13
N LYS A 180 4.48 -3.25 -1.28
CA LYS A 180 5.24 -4.38 -0.72
C LYS A 180 5.93 -5.21 -1.81
N GLN A 181 5.27 -5.43 -2.95
CA GLN A 181 5.76 -6.22 -4.09
C GLN A 181 7.00 -5.60 -4.76
N LYS A 182 7.16 -4.27 -4.63
CA LYS A 182 8.32 -3.55 -5.16
C LYS A 182 9.53 -3.66 -4.25
N HIS A 183 9.33 -3.84 -2.95
CA HIS A 183 10.40 -3.70 -1.95
C HIS A 183 10.78 -5.00 -1.24
N LEU A 184 9.82 -5.89 -0.95
CA LEU A 184 10.09 -7.21 -0.41
C LEU A 184 10.65 -8.09 -1.52
N LYS A 185 11.95 -8.42 -1.47
CA LYS A 185 12.64 -9.04 -2.62
C LYS A 185 13.24 -10.40 -2.35
N TYR A 186 13.61 -10.73 -1.12
CA TYR A 186 14.32 -11.97 -0.83
C TYR A 186 13.81 -12.62 0.45
N HIS A 187 13.71 -13.94 0.47
CA HIS A 187 13.67 -14.67 1.72
C HIS A 187 15.06 -14.65 2.37
N LEU A 188 15.10 -14.66 3.69
CA LEU A 188 16.34 -14.75 4.47
C LEU A 188 16.30 -16.02 5.32
N TYR A 189 17.44 -16.65 5.50
CA TYR A 189 17.57 -17.87 6.30
C TYR A 189 18.91 -17.88 7.02
N ARG A 190 19.02 -18.66 8.09
CA ARG A 190 20.32 -18.90 8.75
C ARG A 190 21.04 -20.04 8.04
N ASN A 191 22.29 -19.81 7.69
CA ASN A 191 23.14 -20.88 7.15
C ASN A 191 23.56 -21.87 8.26
N SER A 192 24.36 -22.87 7.91
CA SER A 192 24.88 -23.87 8.85
C SER A 192 25.74 -23.30 9.99
N GLN A 193 26.26 -22.08 9.82
CA GLN A 193 27.02 -21.36 10.85
C GLN A 193 26.12 -20.45 11.71
N GLY A 194 24.80 -20.49 11.52
CA GLY A 194 23.84 -19.67 12.26
C GLY A 194 23.75 -18.22 11.78
N VAL A 195 24.46 -17.85 10.72
CA VAL A 195 24.50 -16.48 10.16
C VAL A 195 23.33 -16.27 9.21
N LEU A 196 22.60 -15.18 9.39
CA LEU A 196 21.50 -14.77 8.51
C LEU A 196 22.06 -14.31 7.17
N VAL A 197 21.61 -14.98 6.11
CA VAL A 197 22.06 -14.74 4.74
C VAL A 197 20.89 -14.52 3.79
N LYS A 198 21.20 -13.89 2.66
CA LYS A 198 20.25 -13.70 1.56
C LYS A 198 19.91 -15.03 0.90
N GLY A 199 18.63 -15.34 0.78
CA GLY A 199 18.11 -16.51 0.09
C GLY A 199 17.40 -16.22 -1.22
N ALA A 200 16.46 -17.11 -1.55
CA ALA A 200 15.73 -17.08 -2.82
C ALA A 200 14.94 -15.77 -3.00
N PRO A 201 14.82 -15.26 -4.24
CA PRO A 201 14.02 -14.09 -4.52
C PRO A 201 12.53 -14.39 -4.32
N ILE A 202 11.79 -13.38 -3.87
CA ILE A 202 10.33 -13.44 -3.76
C ILE A 202 9.71 -13.11 -5.12
N TYR A 203 9.03 -14.07 -5.72
CA TYR A 203 8.39 -13.91 -7.02
C TYR A 203 7.00 -13.30 -6.88
N TRP A 204 6.86 -12.01 -7.19
CA TRP A 204 5.55 -11.37 -7.25
C TRP A 204 4.96 -11.48 -8.65
N ARG A 205 3.76 -12.05 -8.78
CA ARG A 205 3.02 -12.07 -10.05
C ARG A 205 2.76 -10.63 -10.52
N GLY A 206 3.05 -10.34 -11.79
CA GLY A 206 2.76 -9.03 -12.42
C GLY A 206 3.83 -7.95 -12.24
N THR A 207 4.95 -8.21 -11.55
CA THR A 207 6.05 -7.23 -11.41
C THR A 207 7.19 -7.39 -12.43
N GLY A 208 7.04 -8.29 -13.42
CA GLY A 208 8.01 -8.46 -14.48
C GLY A 208 7.83 -7.42 -15.58
N THR A 209 8.62 -6.34 -15.55
CA THR A 209 9.01 -5.73 -16.82
C THR A 209 9.90 -6.74 -17.52
N TYR A 210 9.44 -7.31 -18.62
CA TYR A 210 10.25 -8.11 -19.53
C TYR A 210 11.40 -7.23 -20.02
N ARG A 211 12.54 -7.25 -19.32
CA ARG A 211 13.79 -6.83 -19.91
C ARG A 211 14.18 -7.97 -20.84
N ASN A 212 13.91 -7.78 -22.13
CA ASN A 212 14.50 -8.58 -23.20
C ASN A 212 16.01 -8.60 -22.97
N ILE A 213 16.51 -9.72 -22.45
CA ILE A 213 17.91 -10.07 -22.58
C ILE A 213 18.05 -10.36 -24.07
N LYS A 214 18.51 -9.37 -24.84
CA LYS A 214 19.03 -9.61 -26.18
C LYS A 214 20.24 -10.52 -25.98
N SER A 215 20.07 -11.80 -26.29
CA SER A 215 21.17 -12.72 -26.55
C SER A 215 21.88 -12.25 -27.83
N SER A 216 23.19 -12.01 -27.69
CA SER A 216 24.26 -11.98 -28.69
C SER A 216 23.97 -11.39 -30.07
#